data_AF-A0A2H0WM29-F1
#
_entry.id   AF-A0A2H0WM29-F1
#
_cell.length_a   1.000
_cell.length_b   1.000
_cell.length_c   1.000
_cell.angle_alpha   90.00
_cell.angle_beta   90.00
_cell.angle_gamma   90.00
#
_symmetry.space_group_name_H-M   'P 1'
#
loop_
_entity.id
_entity.type
_entity.pdbx_description
1 polymer ?
#
loop_
_entity_poly.entity_id
_entity_poly.type
_entity_poly.pdbx_seq_one_letter_code
_entity_poly.pdbx_strand_id
1 'polypeptide(L)'
;MTKTNKSYSKRLKVTKKGKIVQRKPGMGHFNAKESRKKQLVKKRTRHFGIDNKTLGRYMPYNIMFASLAICIIGIKFAYWHHG
;
A
#
# COMPACT_ATOMS: atom_id res chain seq x y z
N MET A 1 15.60 5.20 16.64
CA MET A 1 15.22 4.99 15.23
C MET A 1 14.23 3.84 15.14
N THR A 2 12.97 4.09 14.76
CA THR A 2 11.90 3.09 14.72
C THR A 2 11.96 2.31 13.41
N LYS A 3 12.57 1.12 13.43
CA LYS A 3 12.78 0.32 12.21
C LYS A 3 11.45 -0.26 11.69
N THR A 4 11.25 -0.20 10.37
CA THR A 4 10.11 -0.88 9.72
C THR A 4 10.19 -2.38 9.93
N ASN A 5 9.08 -2.99 10.32
CA ASN A 5 8.99 -4.45 10.40
C ASN A 5 8.99 -5.06 8.98
N LYS A 6 10.09 -5.77 8.66
CA LYS A 6 10.31 -6.36 7.33
C LYS A 6 9.30 -7.44 6.97
N SER A 7 8.77 -8.18 7.95
CA SER A 7 7.79 -9.24 7.67
C SER A 7 6.52 -8.67 7.02
N TYR A 8 6.05 -7.53 7.53
CA TYR A 8 4.89 -6.83 7.00
C TYR A 8 5.20 -6.13 5.69
N SER A 9 6.33 -5.43 5.58
CA SER A 9 6.67 -4.71 4.34
C SER A 9 6.86 -5.61 3.12
N LYS A 10 7.28 -6.86 3.33
CA LYS A 10 7.42 -7.84 2.25
C LYS A 10 6.08 -8.44 1.78
N ARG A 11 5.02 -8.33 2.59
CA ARG A 11 3.74 -9.03 2.37
C ARG A 11 2.56 -8.10 2.11
N LEU A 12 2.60 -6.89 2.68
CA LEU A 12 1.54 -5.90 2.64
C LEU A 12 2.00 -4.70 1.81
N LYS A 13 1.13 -4.22 0.93
CA LYS A 13 1.36 -2.98 0.16
C LYS A 13 0.39 -1.91 0.62
N VAL A 14 0.92 -0.75 0.98
CA VAL A 14 0.11 0.46 1.23
C VAL A 14 -0.11 1.16 -0.11
N THR A 15 -1.36 1.43 -0.44
CA THR A 15 -1.74 2.17 -1.65
C THR A 15 -1.61 3.68 -1.40
N LYS A 16 -1.58 4.47 -2.48
CA LYS A 16 -1.52 5.95 -2.40
C LYS A 16 -2.62 6.55 -1.50
N LYS A 17 -3.78 5.90 -1.42
CA LYS A 17 -4.93 6.34 -0.59
C LYS A 17 -4.89 5.79 0.85
N GLY A 18 -3.78 5.20 1.29
CA GLY A 18 -3.61 4.64 2.64
C GLY A 18 -4.21 3.24 2.84
N LYS A 19 -5.00 2.72 1.90
CA LYS A 19 -5.56 1.35 1.99
C LYS A 19 -4.46 0.31 1.85
N ILE A 20 -4.56 -0.77 2.61
CA ILE A 20 -3.62 -1.90 2.56
C ILE A 20 -4.17 -3.00 1.67
N VAL A 21 -3.31 -3.55 0.82
CA VAL A 21 -3.62 -4.72 -0.01
C VAL A 21 -2.68 -5.87 0.28
N GLN A 22 -3.22 -7.08 0.24
CA GLN A 22 -2.50 -8.34 0.43
C GLN A 22 -2.87 -9.37 -0.65
N ARG A 23 -2.00 -10.37 -0.83
CA ARG A 23 -2.30 -11.56 -1.64
C ARG A 23 -3.05 -12.58 -0.78
N LYS A 24 -3.92 -13.39 -1.40
CA LYS A 24 -4.62 -14.47 -0.68
C LYS A 24 -3.64 -15.61 -0.34
N PRO A 25 -3.59 -16.09 0.92
CA PRO A 25 -2.78 -17.25 1.30
C PRO A 25 -3.38 -18.57 0.75
N GLY A 26 -2.61 -19.67 0.82
CA GLY A 26 -3.09 -21.01 0.48
C GLY A 26 -3.02 -21.37 -1.01
N MET A 27 -1.97 -20.94 -1.71
CA MET A 27 -1.60 -21.39 -3.05
C MET A 27 -0.19 -22.00 -3.01
N GLY A 28 0.02 -23.18 -3.60
CA GLY A 28 1.35 -23.79 -3.65
C GLY A 28 1.40 -25.19 -4.27
N HIS A 29 0.68 -26.16 -3.71
CA HIS A 29 0.90 -27.58 -4.02
C HIS A 29 -0.27 -28.22 -4.81
N PHE A 30 -1.48 -28.31 -4.25
CA PHE A 30 -2.62 -29.01 -4.88
C PHE A 30 -3.44 -28.18 -5.88
N ASN A 31 -2.82 -27.23 -6.59
CA ASN A 31 -3.55 -26.30 -7.49
C ASN A 31 -4.21 -27.03 -8.68
N ALA A 32 -3.65 -28.15 -9.15
CA ALA A 32 -4.20 -28.93 -10.26
C ALA A 32 -5.59 -29.50 -9.97
N LYS A 33 -5.93 -29.74 -8.69
CA LYS A 33 -7.24 -30.22 -8.24
C LYS A 33 -8.26 -29.10 -8.01
N GLU A 34 -7.84 -27.83 -8.12
CA GLU A 34 -8.70 -26.68 -7.90
C GLU A 34 -9.24 -26.12 -9.23
N SER A 35 -10.55 -25.88 -9.29
CA SER A 35 -11.19 -25.24 -10.45
C SER A 35 -10.53 -23.90 -10.82
N ARG A 36 -10.41 -23.61 -12.12
CA ARG A 36 -9.75 -22.39 -12.62
C ARG A 36 -10.33 -21.10 -12.04
N LYS A 37 -11.65 -21.01 -11.86
CA LYS A 37 -12.34 -19.85 -11.25
C LYS A 37 -11.80 -19.55 -9.84
N LYS A 38 -11.64 -20.58 -9.01
CA LYS A 38 -11.11 -20.42 -7.64
C LYS A 38 -9.64 -19.98 -7.65
N GLN A 39 -8.82 -20.54 -8.55
CA GLN A 39 -7.41 -20.12 -8.71
C GLN A 39 -7.31 -18.62 -9.09
N LEU A 40 -8.10 -18.16 -10.06
CA LEU A 40 -8.11 -16.76 -10.49
C LEU A 40 -8.50 -15.81 -9.34
N VAL A 41 -9.48 -16.21 -8.54
CA VAL A 41 -9.91 -15.44 -7.36
C VAL A 41 -8.82 -15.36 -6.28
N LYS A 42 -7.96 -16.37 -6.16
CA LYS A 42 -6.80 -16.35 -5.24
C LYS A 42 -5.63 -15.52 -5.76
N LYS A 43 -5.48 -15.38 -7.08
CA LYS A 43 -4.44 -14.54 -7.70
C LYS A 43 -4.69 -13.03 -7.53
N ARG A 44 -5.96 -12.62 -7.36
CA ARG A 44 -6.33 -11.22 -7.13
C ARG A 44 -5.85 -10.73 -5.77
N THR A 45 -5.37 -9.49 -5.73
CA THR A 45 -5.11 -8.77 -4.49
C THR A 45 -6.42 -8.43 -3.79
N ARG A 46 -6.38 -8.38 -2.46
CA ARG A 46 -7.55 -8.10 -1.62
C ARG A 46 -7.22 -7.00 -0.62
N HIS A 47 -8.25 -6.27 -0.23
CA HIS A 47 -8.16 -5.33 0.87
C HIS A 47 -7.85 -6.06 2.17
N PHE A 48 -6.95 -5.49 2.98
CA PHE A 48 -6.69 -5.95 4.32
C PHE A 48 -7.16 -4.87 5.30
N GLY A 49 -8.18 -5.19 6.09
CA GLY A 49 -8.78 -4.26 7.05
C GLY A 49 -7.92 -4.14 8.30
N ILE A 50 -6.95 -3.23 8.27
CA ILE A 50 -6.19 -2.81 9.46
C ILE A 50 -6.41 -1.31 9.68
N ASP A 51 -6.44 -0.90 10.94
CA ASP A 51 -6.46 0.51 11.31
C ASP A 51 -5.14 1.22 11.01
N ASN A 52 -5.23 2.50 10.66
CA ASN A 52 -4.07 3.33 10.36
C ASN A 52 -3.12 3.46 11.56
N LYS A 53 -3.65 3.41 12.79
CA LYS A 53 -2.85 3.47 14.02
C LYS A 53 -1.92 2.26 14.16
N THR A 54 -2.46 1.06 13.94
CA THR A 54 -1.68 -0.18 13.95
C THR A 54 -0.68 -0.21 12.79
N LEU A 55 -1.04 0.30 11.62
CA LEU A 55 -0.12 0.41 10.49
C LEU A 55 1.08 1.32 10.79
N GLY A 56 0.85 2.50 11.36
CA GLY A 56 1.90 3.44 11.73
C GLY A 56 2.89 2.87 12.76
N ARG A 57 2.42 2.00 13.65
CA ARG A 57 3.27 1.33 14.64
C ARG A 57 4.25 0.32 14.01
N TYR A 58 3.82 -0.42 12.99
CA TYR A 58 4.62 -1.49 12.38
C TYR A 58 5.37 -1.06 11.11
N MET A 59 4.90 -0.02 10.42
CA MET A 59 5.43 0.45 9.13
C MET A 59 5.49 1.99 9.05
N PRO A 60 6.32 2.65 9.89
CA PRO A 60 6.33 4.10 10.04
C PRO A 60 6.76 4.87 8.77
N TYR A 61 7.64 4.29 7.93
CA TYR A 61 8.22 5.00 6.78
C TYR A 61 7.50 4.77 5.44
N ASN A 62 6.33 4.13 5.42
CA ASN A 62 5.66 3.76 4.17
C ASN A 62 4.76 4.88 3.58
N ILE A 63 4.65 6.03 4.25
CA ILE A 63 3.70 7.12 3.92
C ILE A 63 4.35 8.24 3.06
N MET A 64 5.63 8.12 2.69
CA MET A 64 6.42 9.22 2.06
C MET A 64 6.14 9.55 0.58
N PHE A 65 4.90 9.44 0.08
CA PHE A 65 4.58 9.83 -1.31
C PHE A 65 3.45 10.86 -1.48
N ALA A 66 2.88 11.41 -0.39
CA ALA A 66 1.75 12.33 -0.49
C ALA A 66 2.08 13.82 -0.21
N SER A 67 3.18 14.15 0.48
CA SER A 67 3.40 15.53 0.96
C SER A 67 4.29 16.42 0.09
N LEU A 68 4.94 15.89 -0.96
CA LEU A 68 5.85 16.69 -1.80
C LEU A 68 5.17 17.31 -3.04
N ALA A 69 3.98 16.86 -3.42
CA ALA A 69 3.30 17.34 -4.62
C ALA A 69 2.49 18.63 -4.39
N ILE A 70 2.07 18.92 -3.15
CA ILE A 70 1.22 20.08 -2.84
C ILE A 70 2.05 21.37 -2.72
N CYS A 71 3.29 21.29 -2.23
CA CYS A 71 4.14 22.48 -2.11
C CYS A 71 4.66 23.04 -3.46
N ILE A 72 4.78 22.21 -4.51
CA ILE A 72 5.31 22.66 -5.80
C ILE A 72 4.27 23.51 -6.57
N ILE A 73 2.98 23.23 -6.39
CA ILE A 73 1.89 23.96 -7.08
C ILE A 73 1.68 25.34 -6.43
N GLY A 74 1.83 25.46 -5.10
CA GLY A 74 1.66 26.73 -4.38
C GLY A 74 2.72 27.78 -4.69
N ILE A 75 3.97 27.38 -4.96
CA ILE A 75 5.07 28.32 -5.25
C ILE A 75 4.90 28.97 -6.63
N LYS A 76 4.31 28.27 -7.62
CA LYS A 76 4.16 28.81 -8.98
C LYS A 76 3.04 29.84 -9.12
N PHE A 77 2.04 29.83 -8.23
CA PHE A 77 0.95 30.81 -8.25
C PHE A 77 1.35 32.16 -7.61
N ALA A 78 2.20 32.14 -6.58
CA ALA A 78 2.66 33.36 -5.90
C ALA A 78 3.56 34.25 -6.78
N TYR A 79 4.21 33.70 -7.80
CA TYR A 79 5.08 34.45 -8.72
C TYR A 79 4.38 34.97 -9.99
N TRP A 80 3.07 34.79 -10.15
CA TRP A 80 2.35 35.18 -11.38
C TRP A 80 1.65 36.55 -11.30
N HIS A 81 1.56 37.19 -10.13
CA HIS A 81 0.80 38.44 -9.97
C HIS A 81 1.67 39.72 -9.82
N HIS A 82 2.93 39.66 -10.27
CA HIS A 82 3.90 40.77 -10.21
C HIS A 82 4.53 41.10 -11.58
N GLY A 83 3.77 40.92 -12.67
CA GLY A 83 4.14 41.34 -14.03
C GLY A 83 3.01 42.08 -14.69
#